data_AF-A0A967IHD7-F1
#
_entry.id   AF-A0A967IHD7-F1
#
_cell.length_a   1.000
_cell.length_b   1.000
_cell.length_c   1.000
_cell.angle_alpha   90.00
_cell.angle_beta   90.00
_cell.angle_gamma   90.00
#
_symmetry.space_group_name_H-M   'P 1'
#
loop_
_entity.id
_entity.type
_entity.pdbx_description
1 polymer ?
#
loop_
_entity_poly.entity_id
_entity_poly.type
_entity_poly.pdbx_seq_one_letter_code
_entity_poly.pdbx_strand_id
1 'polypeptide(L)' 'MIALDLDGTLALENHTVSPATRSALTELSLEGIEVVIATGRRYRTTRFVIDDLGLEVYAVCLGGALGKRPDTSTFH' A
#
# COMPACT_ATOMS: atom_id res chain seq x y z
N MET A 1 -11.26 -3.15 -7.05
CA MET A 1 -10.11 -2.35 -6.57
C MET A 1 -10.48 -1.69 -5.26
N ILE A 2 -9.59 -1.73 -4.29
CA ILE A 2 -9.68 -0.98 -3.02
C ILE A 2 -8.44 -0.08 -2.89
N ALA A 3 -8.64 1.15 -2.41
CA ALA A 3 -7.56 2.09 -2.15
C ALA A 3 -7.50 2.40 -0.66
N LEU A 4 -6.32 2.27 -0.06
CA LEU A 4 -6.11 2.35 1.39
C LEU A 4 -5.08 3.43 1.72
N ASP A 5 -5.43 4.29 2.67
CA ASP A 5 -4.46 5.17 3.30
C ASP A 5 -3.58 4.40 4.30
N LEU A 6 -2.41 4.96 4.62
CA LEU A 6 -1.47 4.39 5.56
C LEU A 6 -1.70 4.93 6.97
N ASP A 7 -1.41 6.20 7.18
CA ASP A 7 -1.34 6.79 8.52
C ASP A 7 -2.73 6.91 9.15
N GLY A 8 -2.92 6.27 10.31
CA GLY A 8 -4.23 6.24 10.98
C GLY A 8 -5.27 5.35 10.29
N THR A 9 -4.87 4.58 9.27
CA THR A 9 -5.75 3.64 8.56
C THR A 9 -5.14 2.23 8.50
N LEU A 10 -4.14 2.00 7.64
CA LEU A 10 -3.53 0.67 7.46
C LEU A 10 -2.32 0.43 8.37
N ALA A 11 -1.51 1.46 8.60
CA ALA A 11 -0.28 1.37 9.37
C ALA A 11 -0.56 1.60 10.86
N LEU A 12 -0.04 0.70 11.70
CA LEU A 12 0.04 0.88 13.14
C LEU A 12 1.09 1.96 13.48
N GLU A 13 1.13 2.37 14.75
CA GLU A 13 2.05 3.43 15.23
C GLU A 13 3.54 3.15 14.93
N ASN A 14 3.92 1.86 14.87
CA ASN A 14 5.28 1.42 14.54
C ASN A 14 5.51 1.20 13.02
N HIS A 15 4.61 1.68 12.17
CA HIS A 15 4.63 1.51 10.70
C HIS A 15 4.51 0.07 10.21
N THR A 16 4.01 -0.85 11.04
CA THR A 16 3.68 -2.23 10.63
C THR A 16 2.20 -2.37 10.29
N VAL A 17 1.85 -3.43 9.59
CA VAL A 17 0.46 -3.82 9.33
C VAL A 17 0.11 -5.01 10.23
N SER A 18 -1.07 -4.96 10.86
CA SER A 18 -1.51 -6.05 11.74
C SER A 18 -1.60 -7.39 10.96
N PRO A 19 -1.32 -8.54 11.60
CA PRO A 19 -1.41 -9.84 10.94
C PRO A 19 -2.80 -10.12 10.35
N ALA A 20 -3.87 -9.74 11.07
CA ALA A 20 -5.25 -9.94 10.62
C ALA A 20 -5.56 -9.12 9.36
N THR A 21 -5.13 -7.85 9.33
CA THR A 21 -5.30 -6.99 8.15
C THR A 21 -4.52 -7.51 6.96
N ARG A 22 -3.28 -7.97 7.20
CA ARG A 22 -2.46 -8.58 6.14
C ARG A 22 -3.15 -9.79 5.52
N SER A 23 -3.64 -10.72 6.34
CA SER A 23 -4.37 -11.90 5.85
C SER A 23 -5.60 -11.52 5.03
N ALA A 24 -6.41 -10.56 5.51
CA ALA A 24 -7.59 -10.10 4.79
C ALA A 24 -7.25 -9.47 3.43
N LEU A 25 -6.18 -8.65 3.36
CA LEU A 25 -5.76 -8.04 2.10
C LEU A 25 -5.19 -9.08 1.12
N THR A 26 -4.49 -10.10 1.62
CA THR A 26 -4.03 -11.23 0.80
C THR A 26 -5.21 -12.03 0.24
N GLU A 27 -6.23 -12.32 1.05
CA GLU A 27 -7.44 -13.02 0.58
C GLU A 27 -8.15 -12.23 -0.54
N LEU A 28 -8.35 -10.92 -0.34
CA LEU A 28 -8.93 -10.05 -1.36
C LEU A 28 -8.09 -10.03 -2.65
N SER A 29 -6.76 -9.97 -2.52
CA SER A 29 -5.86 -10.05 -3.68
C SER A 29 -5.99 -11.38 -4.42
N LEU A 30 -6.14 -12.50 -3.72
CA LEU A 30 -6.34 -13.83 -4.31
C LEU A 30 -7.71 -13.94 -5.01
N GLU A 31 -8.72 -13.21 -4.55
CA GLU A 31 -10.02 -13.08 -5.21
C GLU A 31 -9.98 -12.14 -6.44
N GLY A 32 -8.82 -11.58 -6.77
CA GLY A 32 -8.64 -10.69 -7.92
C GLY A 32 -8.98 -9.23 -7.64
N ILE A 33 -9.14 -8.84 -6.37
CA ILE A 33 -9.37 -7.45 -5.98
C ILE A 33 -8.02 -6.74 -5.90
N GLU A 34 -7.79 -5.80 -6.82
CA GLU A 34 -6.60 -4.94 -6.83
C GLU A 34 -6.53 -4.09 -5.54
N VAL A 35 -5.41 -4.17 -4.83
CA VAL A 35 -5.11 -3.39 -3.63
C VAL A 35 -4.17 -2.23 -4.00
N VAL A 36 -4.55 -1.01 -3.66
CA VAL A 36 -3.78 0.21 -3.96
C VAL A 36 -3.50 0.96 -2.67
N ILE A 37 -2.25 1.40 -2.49
CA ILE A 37 -1.88 2.30 -1.38
C ILE A 37 -2.02 3.74 -1.85
N ALA A 38 -2.71 4.59 -1.09
CA ALA A 38 -2.90 6.01 -1.39
C ALA A 38 -2.52 6.85 -0.18
N THR A 39 -1.40 7.57 -0.22
CA THR A 39 -0.83 8.23 0.96
C THR A 39 -0.18 9.57 0.66
N GLY A 40 -0.15 10.45 1.66
CA GLY A 40 0.65 11.68 1.64
C GLY A 40 2.17 11.45 1.71
N ARG A 41 2.61 10.25 2.12
CA ARG A 41 4.03 9.92 2.28
C ARG A 41 4.81 9.98 0.97
N ARG A 42 6.14 10.14 1.09
CA ARG A 42 7.08 9.93 -0.03
C ARG A 42 7.17 8.43 -0.32
N TYR A 43 7.33 8.05 -1.58
CA TYR A 43 7.42 6.63 -1.96
C TYR A 43 8.46 5.83 -1.17
N ARG A 44 9.63 6.42 -0.88
CA ARG A 44 10.68 5.77 -0.09
C ARG A 44 10.20 5.29 1.28
N THR A 45 9.36 6.09 1.96
CA THR A 45 8.83 5.74 3.30
C THR A 45 7.57 4.89 3.20
N THR A 46 6.78 5.06 2.15
CA THR A 46 5.66 4.18 1.80
C THR A 46 6.13 2.74 1.59
N ARG A 47 7.30 2.56 0.95
CA ARG A 47 7.86 1.24 0.63
C ARG A 47 8.08 0.36 1.85
N PHE A 48 8.49 0.90 3.00
CA PHE A 48 8.66 0.10 4.22
C PHE A 48 7.36 -0.61 4.65
N VAL A 49 6.21 0.04 4.45
CA VAL A 49 4.90 -0.53 4.79
C VAL A 49 4.43 -1.51 3.71
N ILE A 50 4.72 -1.24 2.44
CA ILE A 50 4.42 -2.16 1.33
C ILE A 50 5.23 -3.46 1.47
N ASP A 51 6.53 -3.33 1.73
CA ASP A 51 7.43 -4.47 1.95
C ASP A 51 7.00 -5.27 3.18
N ASP A 52 6.55 -4.58 4.26
CA ASP A 52 5.96 -5.26 5.42
C ASP A 52 4.68 -6.00 5.02
N LEU A 53 3.73 -5.35 4.33
CA LEU A 53 2.47 -5.95 3.88
C LEU A 53 2.69 -7.24 3.07
N GLY A 54 3.79 -7.32 2.31
CA GLY A 54 4.16 -8.50 1.53
C GLY A 54 3.30 -8.70 0.28
N LEU A 55 2.69 -7.62 -0.21
CA LEU A 55 1.87 -7.61 -1.42
C LEU A 55 2.49 -6.69 -2.47
N GLU A 56 2.42 -7.12 -3.72
CA GLU A 56 2.75 -6.31 -4.90
C GLU A 56 1.57 -5.39 -5.20
N VAL A 57 1.73 -4.09 -4.96
CA VAL A 57 0.62 -3.12 -5.02
C VAL A 57 1.00 -1.87 -5.81
N TYR A 58 0.00 -1.24 -6.43
CA TYR A 58 0.15 0.12 -6.90
C TYR A 58 0.21 1.08 -5.70
N ALA A 59 0.97 2.18 -5.84
CA ALA A 59 1.05 3.21 -4.83
C ALA A 59 0.89 4.61 -5.42
N VAL A 60 -0.02 5.39 -4.83
CA VAL A 60 -0.20 6.81 -5.05
C VAL A 60 0.40 7.54 -3.84
N CYS A 61 1.44 8.31 -4.08
CA CYS A 61 2.23 8.99 -3.05
C CYS A 61 2.12 10.51 -3.19
N LEU A 62 2.69 11.25 -2.23
CA LEU A 62 2.76 12.71 -2.24
C LEU A 62 1.39 13.38 -2.43
N GLY A 63 0.34 12.80 -1.84
CA GLY A 63 -1.02 13.32 -1.95
C GLY A 63 -1.59 13.27 -3.37
N GLY A 64 -1.14 12.31 -4.19
CA GLY A 64 -1.62 12.15 -5.57
C GLY A 64 -0.61 12.51 -6.65
N ALA A 65 0.48 13.21 -6.30
CA ALA A 65 1.42 13.73 -7.30
C ALA A 65 2.37 12.66 -7.90
N LEU A 66 2.42 11.45 -7.35
CA LEU A 66 3.33 10.39 -7.80
C LEU A 66 2.64 9.03 -7.81
N GLY A 67 2.49 8.42 -8.99
CA GLY A 67 2.04 7.04 -9.16
C GLY A 67 3.21 6.07 -9.30
N LYS A 68 3.12 4.91 -8.63
CA LYS A 68 4.12 3.83 -8.69
C LYS A 68 3.42 2.49 -8.93
N ARG A 69 3.93 1.74 -9.91
CA ARG A 69 3.49 0.37 -10.20
C ARG A 69 4.11 -0.62 -9.18
N PRO A 70 3.59 -1.86 -9.11
CA PRO A 70 4.20 -2.91 -8.29
C PRO A 70 5.68 -3.14 -8.61
N ASP A 71 6.05 -3.12 -9.90
CA ASP A 71 7.44 -3.21 -10.38
C ASP A 71 8.33 -2.00 -10.03
N THR A 72 7.81 -1.07 -9.22
CA THR A 72 8.45 0.18 -8.78
C THR A 72 8.63 1.24 -9.87
N SER A 73 8.20 1.00 -11.11
CA SER A 73 8.21 2.01 -12.16
C SER A 73 7.24 3.15 -11.84
N THR A 74 7.59 4.36 -12.25
CA THR A 74 6.72 5.54 -12.10
C THR A 74 5.73 5.61 -13.26
N PHE A 75 4.51 6.05 -12.99
CA PHE A 75 3.56 6.45 -14.02
C PHE A 75 2.99 7.84 -13.73
N HIS A 76 2.59 8.50 -14.83
CA HIS A 76 1.99 9.82 -14.85
C HIS A 76 0.55 9.71 -15.30
#